data_AF-A0A0P9QN48-F1
#
_entry.id   AF-A0A0P9QN48-F1
#
_cell.length_a   1.000
_cell.length_b   1.000
_cell.length_c   1.000
_cell.angle_alpha   90.00
_cell.angle_beta   90.00
_cell.angle_gamma   90.00
#
_symmetry.space_group_name_H-M   'P 1'
#
loop_
_entity.id
_entity.type
_entity.pdbx_description
1 polymer ?
#
loop_
_entity_poly.entity_id
_entity_poly.type
_entity_poly.pdbx_seq_one_letter_code
_entity_poly.pdbx_strand_id
1 'polypeptide(L)'
;MGIKGFARSIALLSLFSSFSALAGKADDTLVYASDSEPENISPYHNDLREGVILGRLIWDNLVYRNPDNGEYQPMLATSWKQVDDTTIDFQLREGVKFQRRSVHGR
;
A
#
# COMPACT_ATOMS: atom_id res chain seq x y z
N MET A 1 41.93 35.36 10.26
CA MET A 1 40.87 34.35 10.56
C MET A 1 39.65 34.67 9.70
N GLY A 2 39.07 33.85 8.82
CA GLY A 2 39.22 32.42 8.58
C GLY A 2 37.97 31.86 7.88
N ILE A 3 37.35 32.58 6.93
CA ILE A 3 36.16 32.09 6.18
C ILE A 3 36.54 30.96 5.20
N LYS A 4 37.84 30.78 4.93
CA LYS A 4 38.37 29.79 3.98
C LYS A 4 38.20 28.33 4.44
N GLY A 5 37.90 28.07 5.72
CA GLY A 5 37.65 26.73 6.24
C GLY A 5 36.27 26.18 5.89
N PHE A 6 35.25 27.04 5.77
CA PHE A 6 33.85 26.63 5.58
C PHE A 6 33.57 26.17 4.14
N ALA A 7 34.22 26.80 3.15
CA ALA A 7 34.04 26.46 1.74
C ALA A 7 34.59 25.07 1.38
N ARG A 8 35.61 24.57 2.10
CA ARG A 8 36.17 23.22 1.87
C ARG A 8 35.25 22.11 2.40
N SER A 9 34.49 22.37 3.47
CA SER A 9 33.56 21.39 4.05
C SER A 9 32.31 21.18 3.18
N ILE A 10 31.84 22.21 2.46
CA ILE A 10 30.68 22.11 1.56
C ILE A 10 31.03 21.32 0.27
N ALA A 11 32.27 21.42 -0.20
CA ALA A 11 32.75 20.69 -1.37
C ALA A 11 32.92 19.18 -1.13
N LEU A 12 33.20 18.75 0.11
CA LEU A 12 33.23 17.32 0.45
C LEU A 12 31.83 16.71 0.64
N LEU A 13 30.86 17.47 1.13
CA LEU A 13 29.49 16.98 1.32
C LEU A 13 28.76 16.73 -0.02
N SER A 14 29.09 17.49 -1.06
CA SER A 14 28.49 17.38 -2.40
C SER A 14 29.00 16.17 -3.21
N LEU A 15 30.11 15.54 -2.79
CA LEU A 15 30.61 14.29 -3.36
C LEU A 15 29.90 13.05 -2.81
N PHE A 16 29.20 13.15 -1.68
CA PHE A 16 28.41 12.05 -1.11
C PHE A 16 26.97 11.98 -1.65
N SER A 17 26.46 13.04 -2.28
CA SER A 17 25.12 13.08 -2.87
C SER A 17 24.97 12.34 -4.20
N SER A 18 26.03 11.67 -4.68
CA SER A 18 26.02 10.88 -5.92
C SER A 18 26.01 9.37 -5.71
N PHE A 19 25.84 8.89 -4.47
CA PHE A 19 25.59 7.47 -4.26
C PHE A 19 24.16 7.14 -4.71
N SER A 20 24.03 6.47 -5.85
CA SER A 20 22.78 5.79 -6.21
C SER A 20 22.40 4.87 -5.06
N ALA A 21 21.17 4.98 -4.55
CA ALA A 21 20.67 4.08 -3.54
C ALA A 21 20.82 2.63 -4.03
N LEU A 22 21.48 1.78 -3.24
CA LEU A 22 21.77 0.38 -3.59
C LEU A 22 20.54 -0.55 -3.52
N ALA A 23 19.35 -0.02 -3.24
CA ALA A 23 18.11 -0.78 -3.17
C ALA A 23 17.50 -0.90 -4.57
N GLY A 24 17.87 -1.95 -5.29
CA GLY A 24 17.31 -2.28 -6.60
C GLY A 24 16.01 -3.07 -6.49
N LYS A 25 15.18 -3.03 -7.54
CA LYS A 25 13.97 -3.87 -7.69
C LYS A 25 14.20 -5.37 -7.49
N ALA A 26 15.45 -5.85 -7.67
CA ALA A 26 15.82 -7.24 -7.48
C ALA A 26 15.81 -7.68 -6.01
N ASP A 27 15.93 -6.74 -5.07
CA ASP A 27 16.01 -7.02 -3.63
C ASP A 27 14.68 -6.71 -2.90
N ASP A 28 13.58 -6.50 -3.63
CA ASP A 28 12.25 -6.11 -3.12
C ASP A 28 11.42 -7.34 -2.69
N THR A 29 12.01 -8.24 -1.90
CA THR A 29 11.37 -9.48 -1.44
C THR A 29 11.16 -9.45 0.08
N LEU A 30 9.92 -9.64 0.51
CA LEU A 30 9.57 -9.86 1.92
C LEU A 30 9.42 -11.37 2.18
N VAL A 31 10.16 -11.88 3.17
CA VAL A 31 9.97 -13.24 3.71
C VAL A 31 9.13 -13.15 4.98
N TYR A 32 7.93 -13.74 4.95
CA TYR A 32 7.03 -13.84 6.10
C TYR A 32 7.00 -15.27 6.62
N ALA A 33 7.19 -15.45 7.93
CA ALA A 33 7.08 -16.73 8.61
C ALA A 33 5.94 -16.65 9.64
N SER A 34 5.14 -17.72 9.70
CA SER A 34 4.03 -17.90 10.63
C SER A 34 4.12 -19.31 11.22
N ASP A 35 3.61 -19.49 12.44
CA ASP A 35 3.46 -20.81 13.08
C ASP A 35 2.15 -21.51 12.68
N SER A 36 1.32 -20.83 11.89
CA SER A 36 -0.03 -21.23 11.51
C SER A 36 -0.19 -21.21 9.98
N GLU A 37 -0.84 -22.23 9.42
CA GLU A 37 -1.12 -22.37 7.98
C GLU A 37 -2.62 -22.21 7.70
N PRO A 38 -3.02 -21.26 6.82
CA PRO A 38 -4.42 -21.13 6.44
C PRO A 38 -4.87 -22.28 5.53
N GLU A 39 -5.87 -23.06 5.95
CA GLU A 39 -6.46 -24.15 5.15
C GLU A 39 -7.06 -23.66 3.81
N ASN A 40 -7.55 -22.41 3.80
CA ASN A 40 -8.14 -21.76 2.65
C ASN A 40 -7.81 -20.27 2.69
N ILE A 41 -7.52 -19.64 1.55
CA ILE A 41 -7.22 -18.19 1.48
C ILE A 41 -8.42 -17.35 1.06
N SER A 42 -9.55 -17.97 0.73
CA SER A 42 -10.79 -17.28 0.35
C SER A 42 -11.23 -16.34 1.48
N PRO A 43 -11.53 -15.06 1.19
CA PRO A 43 -11.96 -14.10 2.21
C PRO A 43 -13.30 -14.47 2.85
N TYR A 44 -14.04 -15.42 2.27
CA TYR A 44 -15.34 -15.89 2.77
C TYR A 44 -15.26 -17.19 3.57
N HIS A 45 -14.14 -17.91 3.51
CA HIS A 45 -14.01 -19.26 4.08
C HIS A 45 -12.71 -19.41 4.87
N ASN A 46 -12.24 -18.32 5.49
CA ASN A 46 -11.08 -18.29 6.36
C ASN A 46 -11.40 -17.51 7.63
N ASP A 47 -10.99 -18.04 8.78
CA ASP A 47 -11.12 -17.44 10.12
C ASP A 47 -9.75 -17.16 10.78
N LEU A 48 -8.66 -17.57 10.13
CA LEU A 48 -7.30 -17.40 10.63
C LEU A 48 -6.74 -16.00 10.33
N ARG A 49 -5.90 -15.51 11.23
CA ARG A 49 -5.24 -14.20 11.10
C ARG A 49 -4.41 -14.12 9.83
N GLU A 50 -3.75 -15.20 9.46
CA GLU A 50 -2.87 -15.32 8.30
C GLU A 50 -3.68 -15.15 7.00
N GLY A 51 -4.90 -15.68 6.94
CA GLY A 51 -5.79 -15.47 5.81
C GLY A 51 -6.25 -14.02 5.68
N VAL A 52 -6.48 -13.32 6.80
CA VAL A 52 -6.77 -11.88 6.79
C VAL A 52 -5.58 -11.06 6.28
N ILE A 53 -4.36 -11.43 6.67
CA ILE A 53 -3.13 -10.75 6.21
C ILE A 53 -2.93 -10.97 4.71
N LEU A 54 -2.97 -12.23 4.25
CA LEU A 54 -2.87 -12.55 2.83
C LEU A 54 -4.00 -11.89 2.04
N GLY A 55 -5.19 -11.80 2.62
CA GLY A 55 -6.32 -11.19 1.96
C GLY A 55 -6.13 -9.70 1.66
N ARG A 56 -5.43 -8.97 2.53
CA ARG A 56 -5.05 -7.57 2.28
C ARG A 56 -4.04 -7.40 1.14
N LEU A 57 -3.36 -8.47 0.73
CA LEU A 57 -2.41 -8.47 -0.40
C LEU A 57 -3.06 -8.89 -1.72
N ILE A 58 -4.21 -9.58 -1.66
CA ILE A 58 -4.86 -10.20 -2.84
C ILE A 58 -6.12 -9.43 -3.25
N TRP A 59 -6.90 -8.92 -2.29
CA TRP A 59 -8.18 -8.26 -2.53
C TRP A 59 -8.17 -6.81 -2.06
N ASP A 60 -8.58 -5.91 -2.95
CA ASP A 60 -8.84 -4.51 -2.62
C ASP A 60 -10.30 -4.33 -2.20
N ASN A 61 -10.52 -3.58 -1.12
CA ASN A 61 -11.86 -3.22 -0.63
C ASN A 61 -12.38 -1.93 -1.31
N LEU A 62 -13.65 -1.61 -1.11
CA LEU A 62 -14.18 -0.29 -1.50
C LEU A 62 -13.53 0.82 -0.66
N VAL A 63 -13.43 0.59 0.65
CA VAL A 63 -12.95 1.54 1.66
C VAL A 63 -11.98 0.82 2.59
N TYR A 64 -10.91 1.50 2.98
CA TYR A 64 -9.98 1.05 4.00
C TYR A 64 -10.30 1.69 5.34
N ARG A 65 -10.24 0.93 6.43
CA ARG A 65 -10.31 1.50 7.78
C ARG A 65 -8.90 1.52 8.37
N ASN A 66 -8.39 2.72 8.62
CA ASN A 66 -7.08 2.89 9.23
C ASN A 66 -7.09 2.32 10.66
N PRO A 67 -6.23 1.34 10.97
CA PRO A 67 -6.20 0.72 12.31
C PRO A 67 -5.72 1.69 13.40
N ASP A 68 -4.93 2.71 13.07
CA ASP A 68 -4.32 3.60 14.05
C ASP A 68 -5.30 4.66 14.58
N ASN A 69 -6.11 5.23 13.69
CA ASN A 69 -7.06 6.31 14.03
C ASN A 69 -8.53 5.96 13.76
N GLY A 70 -8.81 4.81 13.15
CA GLY A 70 -10.16 4.34 12.84
C GLY A 70 -10.84 5.03 11.66
N GLU A 71 -10.17 5.96 10.97
CA GLU A 71 -10.74 6.71 9.87
C GLU A 71 -10.94 5.84 8.63
N TYR A 72 -12.01 6.14 7.89
CA TYR A 72 -12.30 5.52 6.61
C TYR A 72 -11.58 6.25 5.48
N GLN A 73 -10.80 5.53 4.70
CA GLN A 73 -9.93 6.03 3.65
C GLN A 73 -10.30 5.40 2.29
N PRO A 74 -10.12 6.13 1.17
CA PRO A 74 -10.37 5.60 -0.18
C PRO A 74 -9.52 4.37 -0.52
N MET A 75 -10.13 3.38 -1.19
CA MET A 75 -9.43 2.30 -1.91
C MET A 75 -9.93 2.24 -3.36
N LEU A 76 -10.80 1.25 -3.68
CA LEU A 76 -11.47 1.17 -4.98
C LEU A 76 -12.53 2.26 -5.12
N ALA A 77 -13.21 2.64 -4.04
CA ALA A 77 -14.04 3.84 -4.04
C ALA A 77 -13.18 5.08 -3.74
N THR A 78 -13.35 6.10 -4.57
CA THR A 78 -12.70 7.41 -4.43
C THR A 78 -13.49 8.35 -3.53
N SER A 79 -14.81 8.20 -3.48
CA SER A 79 -15.71 8.87 -2.55
C SER A 79 -16.97 8.02 -2.33
N TRP A 80 -17.71 8.34 -1.27
CA TRP A 80 -19.00 7.73 -0.99
C TRP A 80 -19.92 8.70 -0.26
N LYS A 81 -21.22 8.47 -0.39
CA LYS A 81 -22.26 9.28 0.25
C LYS A 81 -23.39 8.38 0.76
N GLN A 82 -23.75 8.52 2.03
CA GLN A 82 -25.01 7.98 2.54
C GLN A 82 -26.15 8.83 1.97
N VAL A 83 -27.00 8.22 1.15
CA VAL A 83 -28.11 8.93 0.48
C VAL A 83 -29.35 8.95 1.38
N ASP A 84 -29.61 7.84 2.07
CA ASP A 84 -30.69 7.63 3.03
C ASP A 84 -30.29 6.49 4.00
N ASP A 85 -31.19 6.03 4.88
CA ASP A 85 -30.88 5.04 5.93
C ASP A 85 -30.43 3.66 5.40
N THR A 86 -30.72 3.32 4.14
CA THR A 86 -30.43 2.00 3.57
C THR A 86 -29.59 2.06 2.29
N THR A 87 -29.22 3.26 1.83
CA THR A 87 -28.53 3.46 0.55
C THR A 87 -27.21 4.21 0.71
N ILE A 88 -26.14 3.60 0.20
CA ILE A 88 -24.82 4.24 0.05
C ILE A 88 -24.45 4.26 -1.43
N ASP A 89 -24.10 5.45 -1.92
CA ASP A 89 -23.57 5.64 -3.27
C ASP A 89 -22.04 5.73 -3.22
N PHE A 90 -21.36 4.99 -4.10
CA PHE A 90 -19.90 4.88 -4.18
C PHE A 90 -19.40 5.30 -5.55
N GLN A 91 -18.50 6.29 -5.60
CA GLN A 91 -17.78 6.61 -6.83
C GLN A 91 -16.54 5.74 -6.96
N LEU A 92 -16.56 4.78 -7.88
CA LEU A 92 -15.42 3.89 -8.12
C LEU A 92 -14.30 4.55 -8.92
N ARG A 93 -13.07 4.13 -8.65
CA ARG A 93 -11.88 4.49 -9.42
C ARG A 93 -11.96 3.89 -10.83
N GLU A 94 -11.53 4.66 -11.82
CA GLU A 94 -11.45 4.19 -13.20
C GLU A 94 -10.21 3.32 -13.44
N GLY A 95 -10.31 2.40 -14.41
CA GLY A 95 -9.17 1.61 -14.88
C GLY A 95 -8.72 0.48 -13.94
N VAL A 96 -9.57 0.06 -13.00
CA VAL A 96 -9.31 -1.08 -12.12
C VAL A 96 -9.16 -2.35 -12.95
N LYS A 97 -8.10 -3.11 -12.68
CA LYS A 97 -7.77 -4.37 -13.37
C LYS A 97 -7.78 -5.52 -12.39
N PHE A 98 -8.29 -6.65 -12.82
CA PHE A 98 -8.17 -7.91 -12.09
C PHE A 98 -6.89 -8.66 -12.49
N GLN A 99 -6.44 -9.54 -11.60
CA GLN A 99 -5.24 -10.37 -11.77
C GLN A 99 -5.22 -11.14 -13.10
N ARG A 100 -6.37 -11.69 -13.51
CA ARG A 100 -6.58 -12.12 -14.90
C ARG A 100 -7.18 -10.96 -15.65
N ARG A 101 -6.43 -10.47 -16.64
CA ARG A 101 -6.66 -9.30 -17.49
C ARG A 101 -8.12 -9.14 -17.95
N SER A 102 -8.96 -8.65 -17.05
CA SER A 102 -10.33 -8.19 -17.26
C SER A 102 -10.38 -6.82 -16.61
N VAL A 103 -10.88 -5.84 -17.36
CA VAL A 103 -10.98 -4.45 -16.93
C VAL A 103 -12.40 -4.22 -16.45
N HIS A 104 -12.57 -3.58 -15.29
CA HIS A 104 -13.86 -3.03 -14.91
C HIS A 104 -13.95 -1.59 -15.42
N GLY A 105 -14.84 -1.35 -16.40
CA GLY A 105 -15.13 -0.01 -16.93
C GLY A 105 -15.02 0.08 -18.46
N ARG A 106 -16.17 -0.18 -19.11
CA ARG A 106 -16.45 -0.23 -20.56
C ARG A 106 -15.92 -1.43 -21.34
#